data_AF-A0A6G9SP18-F1
#
_entry.id   AF-A0A6G9SP18-F1
#
_cell.length_a   1.000
_cell.length_b   1.000
_cell.length_c   1.000
_cell.angle_alpha   90.00
_cell.angle_beta   90.00
_cell.angle_gamma   90.00
#
_symmetry.space_group_name_H-M   'P 1'
#
loop_
_entity.id
_entity.type
_entity.pdbx_description
1 polymer ?
#
loop_
_entity_poly.entity_id
_entity_poly.type
_entity_poly.pdbx_seq_one_letter_code
_entity_poly.pdbx_strand_id
1 'polypeptide(L)'
;MDYLDFISAISERGQIKSFIESDAGVQQQESKLYSMFAAWWQVHAPSLSELPKTKKVMELRAEFLSSFVDSLLPVGLLDRFKVAAVVASWWDEVKYELRTLSESNFGGLVDSWVDTIKDALEQDDDEKKKQAKFDPLNHKLVGRLMPSYLQEIAEAEAKIAELEQQKQAVEQGEEAEADAGEEGEESEAVNVVKDLETKLKLLKNLIKEPKKELKILKKSPLLNAEKIAELEVFIKCNEVEIAEIDEYLEPYKEIVTQLKEEKAKLKTLKNELVQRLEAARAALTDEDCRDLVLAIFKDGLIAELERYVTAHRQQVIAAVENWWDKYQVTLQDIEAERDAVAKKLNEFLQGLGYA
;
A
#
# COMPACT_ATOMS: atom_id res chain seq x y z
N MET A 1 46.69 -20.82 2.56
CA MET A 1 45.30 -20.34 2.52
C MET A 1 45.33 -19.12 1.66
N ASP A 2 44.63 -19.15 0.54
CA ASP A 2 44.50 -17.97 -0.32
C ASP A 2 43.52 -17.01 0.36
N TYR A 3 43.92 -15.75 0.47
CA TYR A 3 43.06 -14.70 1.00
C TYR A 3 41.89 -14.49 0.04
N LEU A 4 40.66 -14.46 0.58
CA LEU A 4 39.46 -14.16 -0.18
C LEU A 4 39.05 -12.72 0.14
N ASP A 5 39.07 -11.87 -0.88
CA ASP A 5 38.65 -10.47 -0.79
C ASP A 5 37.23 -10.29 -1.31
N PHE A 6 36.58 -9.19 -0.93
CA PHE A 6 35.31 -8.80 -1.53
C PHE A 6 35.51 -8.44 -3.01
N ILE A 7 34.52 -8.77 -3.82
CA ILE A 7 34.54 -8.42 -5.24
C ILE A 7 34.55 -6.90 -5.41
N SER A 8 35.37 -6.41 -6.32
CA SER A 8 35.48 -4.96 -6.61
C SER A 8 34.18 -4.29 -7.06
N ALA A 9 33.18 -5.07 -7.49
CA ALA A 9 31.86 -4.58 -7.86
C ALA A 9 31.03 -4.11 -6.65
N ILE A 10 31.37 -4.53 -5.42
CA ILE A 10 30.75 -4.06 -4.18
C ILE A 10 31.73 -3.08 -3.55
N SER A 11 31.43 -1.79 -3.65
CA SER A 11 32.17 -0.70 -3.01
C SER A 11 31.54 -0.28 -1.68
N GLU A 12 30.25 -0.54 -1.50
CA GLU A 12 29.48 -0.11 -0.33
C GLU A 12 28.62 -1.24 0.23
N ARG A 13 28.47 -1.25 1.56
CA ARG A 13 27.64 -2.22 2.29
C ARG A 13 26.22 -2.31 1.73
N GLY A 14 25.63 -1.18 1.33
CA GLY A 14 24.26 -1.12 0.81
C GLY A 14 24.06 -1.88 -0.51
N GLN A 15 25.13 -2.15 -1.27
CA GLN A 15 25.06 -2.86 -2.55
C GLN A 15 24.93 -4.38 -2.38
N ILE A 16 25.36 -4.93 -1.24
CA ILE A 16 25.41 -6.37 -0.97
C ILE A 16 24.04 -7.03 -1.18
N LYS A 17 22.99 -6.41 -0.63
CA LYS A 17 21.62 -6.91 -0.78
C LYS A 17 21.23 -7.07 -2.25
N SER A 18 21.33 -5.98 -3.01
CA SER A 18 20.96 -5.98 -4.43
C SER A 18 21.80 -6.94 -5.26
N PHE A 19 23.09 -7.10 -4.90
CA PHE A 19 24.00 -8.02 -5.56
C PHE A 19 23.59 -9.48 -5.36
N ILE A 20 23.26 -9.87 -4.12
CA ILE A 20 22.82 -11.24 -3.81
C ILE A 20 21.45 -11.53 -4.42
N GLU A 21 20.51 -10.58 -4.37
CA GLU A 21 19.16 -10.75 -4.93
C GLU A 21 19.15 -10.85 -6.47
N SER A 22 20.12 -10.20 -7.13
CA SER A 22 20.28 -10.27 -8.59
C SER A 22 21.21 -11.39 -9.07
N ASP A 23 21.82 -12.15 -8.15
CA ASP A 23 22.71 -13.23 -8.51
C ASP A 23 21.97 -14.35 -9.25
N ALA A 24 22.50 -14.77 -10.40
CA ALA A 24 21.89 -15.78 -11.25
C ALA A 24 21.79 -17.16 -10.57
N GLY A 25 22.77 -17.51 -9.72
CA GLY A 25 22.77 -18.76 -8.97
C GLY A 25 21.67 -18.79 -7.90
N VAL A 26 21.50 -17.68 -7.18
CA VAL A 26 20.40 -17.50 -6.22
C VAL A 26 19.05 -17.62 -6.92
N GLN A 27 18.83 -16.86 -8.00
CA GLN A 27 17.57 -16.88 -8.76
C GLN A 27 17.27 -18.26 -9.36
N GLN A 28 18.29 -18.95 -9.90
CA GLN A 28 18.14 -20.29 -10.44
C GLN A 28 17.73 -21.30 -9.36
N GLN A 29 18.34 -21.21 -8.19
CA GLN A 29 18.08 -22.12 -7.09
C GLN A 29 16.69 -21.90 -6.47
N GLU A 30 16.26 -20.64 -6.30
CA GLU A 30 14.89 -20.30 -5.92
C GLU A 30 13.89 -20.79 -6.98
N SER A 31 14.14 -20.53 -8.26
CA SER A 31 13.29 -21.01 -9.36
C SER A 31 13.16 -22.53 -9.39
N LYS A 32 14.26 -23.25 -9.12
CA LYS A 32 14.26 -24.71 -9.02
C LYS A 32 13.35 -25.19 -7.88
N LEU A 33 13.38 -24.54 -6.72
CA LEU A 33 12.49 -24.85 -5.61
C LEU A 33 11.01 -24.69 -6.00
N TYR A 34 10.65 -23.55 -6.60
CA TYR A 34 9.27 -23.30 -7.03
C TYR A 34 8.80 -24.25 -8.14
N SER A 35 9.69 -24.64 -9.05
CA SER A 35 9.38 -25.65 -10.07
C SER A 35 9.10 -27.03 -9.46
N MET A 36 9.87 -27.42 -8.43
CA MET A 36 9.68 -28.69 -7.72
C MET A 36 8.39 -28.67 -6.90
N PHE A 37 8.11 -27.55 -6.24
CA PHE A 37 6.82 -27.32 -5.59
C PHE A 37 5.65 -27.46 -6.56
N ALA A 38 5.73 -26.82 -7.74
CA ALA A 38 4.67 -26.88 -8.74
C ALA A 38 4.44 -28.32 -9.23
N ALA A 39 5.51 -29.07 -9.48
CA ALA A 39 5.43 -30.48 -9.85
C ALA A 39 4.81 -31.33 -8.73
N TRP A 40 5.23 -31.14 -7.48
CA TRP A 40 4.66 -31.83 -6.33
C TRP A 40 3.17 -31.53 -6.16
N TRP A 41 2.76 -30.27 -6.27
CA TRP A 41 1.35 -29.87 -6.16
C TRP A 41 0.47 -30.57 -7.21
N GLN A 42 0.94 -30.68 -8.45
CA GLN A 42 0.19 -31.38 -9.51
C GLN A 42 -0.05 -32.86 -9.17
N VAL A 43 0.86 -33.51 -8.46
CA VAL A 43 0.74 -34.92 -8.08
C VAL A 43 -0.18 -35.11 -6.88
N HIS A 44 -0.15 -34.21 -5.89
CA HIS A 44 -0.85 -34.39 -4.61
C HIS A 44 -2.17 -33.61 -4.46
N ALA A 45 -2.41 -32.56 -5.27
CA ALA A 45 -3.69 -31.86 -5.30
C ALA A 45 -4.90 -32.78 -5.59
N PRO A 46 -4.79 -33.84 -6.42
CA PRO A 46 -5.86 -34.82 -6.59
C PRO A 46 -6.32 -35.48 -5.28
N SER A 47 -5.40 -35.86 -4.38
CA SER A 47 -5.73 -36.44 -3.06
C SER A 47 -6.59 -35.49 -2.22
N LEU A 48 -6.29 -34.20 -2.29
CA LEU A 48 -7.07 -33.13 -1.65
C LEU A 48 -8.44 -32.93 -2.33
N SER A 49 -8.52 -33.08 -3.66
CA SER A 49 -9.78 -33.02 -4.40
C SER A 49 -10.77 -34.14 -4.02
N GLU A 50 -10.24 -35.28 -3.57
CA GLU A 50 -11.02 -36.43 -3.13
C GLU A 50 -11.43 -36.35 -1.65
N LEU A 51 -10.96 -35.35 -0.90
CA LEU A 51 -11.20 -35.23 0.53
C LEU A 51 -12.69 -35.28 0.94
N PRO A 52 -13.64 -34.64 0.22
CA PRO A 52 -15.07 -34.76 0.54
C PRO A 52 -15.60 -36.21 0.46
N LYS A 53 -14.97 -37.07 -0.37
CA LYS A 53 -15.33 -38.49 -0.52
C LYS A 53 -14.65 -39.35 0.53
N THR A 54 -13.36 -39.13 0.76
CA THR A 54 -12.55 -39.98 1.65
C THR A 54 -12.76 -39.67 3.12
N LYS A 55 -13.04 -38.40 3.47
CA LYS A 55 -13.15 -37.86 4.83
C LYS A 55 -11.91 -38.10 5.71
N LYS A 56 -10.79 -38.46 5.09
CA LYS A 56 -9.55 -38.90 5.76
C LYS A 56 -8.56 -37.74 5.89
N VAL A 57 -8.97 -36.69 6.62
CA VAL A 57 -8.18 -35.46 6.81
C VAL A 57 -6.78 -35.74 7.38
N MET A 58 -6.66 -36.69 8.32
CA MET A 58 -5.37 -37.01 8.94
C MET A 58 -4.46 -37.86 8.06
N GLU A 59 -5.02 -38.70 7.18
CA GLU A 59 -4.20 -39.44 6.20
C GLU A 59 -3.63 -38.47 5.16
N LEU A 60 -4.46 -37.52 4.68
CA LEU A 60 -4.02 -36.44 3.79
C LEU A 60 -2.92 -35.59 4.44
N ARG A 61 -3.04 -35.28 5.74
CA ARG A 61 -2.00 -34.57 6.48
C ARG A 61 -0.68 -35.32 6.47
N ALA A 62 -0.72 -36.61 6.77
CA ALA A 62 0.48 -37.45 6.82
C ALA A 62 1.14 -37.55 5.45
N GLU A 63 0.35 -37.74 4.39
CA GLU A 63 0.82 -37.76 3.00
C GLU A 63 1.49 -36.43 2.61
N PHE A 64 0.84 -35.30 2.87
CA PHE A 64 1.37 -33.98 2.50
C PHE A 64 2.67 -33.68 3.26
N LEU A 65 2.74 -33.97 4.57
CA LEU A 65 3.94 -33.74 5.37
C LEU A 65 5.14 -34.57 4.91
N SER A 66 4.94 -35.86 4.59
CA SER A 66 6.05 -36.72 4.15
C SER A 66 6.48 -36.39 2.73
N SER A 67 5.53 -36.41 1.78
CA SER A 67 5.82 -36.25 0.36
C SER A 67 6.42 -34.88 0.00
N PHE A 68 6.00 -33.81 0.69
CA PHE A 68 6.54 -32.48 0.48
C PHE A 68 8.01 -32.38 0.89
N VAL A 69 8.35 -32.94 2.05
CA VAL A 69 9.74 -33.00 2.52
C VAL A 69 10.58 -33.83 1.56
N ASP A 70 10.09 -35.01 1.16
CA ASP A 70 10.81 -35.90 0.24
C ASP A 70 11.06 -35.24 -1.13
N SER A 71 10.14 -34.39 -1.59
CA SER A 71 10.22 -33.72 -2.89
C SER A 71 11.07 -32.46 -2.89
N LEU A 72 10.96 -31.61 -1.85
CA LEU A 72 11.63 -30.30 -1.82
C LEU A 72 13.00 -30.33 -1.13
N LEU A 73 13.25 -31.26 -0.20
CA LEU A 73 14.56 -31.38 0.48
C LEU A 73 15.74 -31.58 -0.49
N PRO A 74 15.63 -32.39 -1.58
CA PRO A 74 16.73 -32.56 -2.54
C PRO A 74 17.13 -31.29 -3.28
N VAL A 75 16.30 -30.23 -3.27
CA VAL A 75 16.68 -28.93 -3.84
C VAL A 75 17.84 -28.32 -3.05
N GLY A 76 17.80 -28.45 -1.72
CA GLY A 76 18.87 -28.01 -0.82
C GLY A 76 18.88 -26.51 -0.48
N LEU A 77 17.85 -25.75 -0.88
CA LEU A 77 17.74 -24.33 -0.51
C LEU A 77 17.32 -24.15 0.97
N LEU A 78 16.44 -25.00 1.46
CA LEU A 78 15.96 -24.98 2.84
C LEU A 78 16.33 -26.30 3.53
N ASP A 79 16.67 -26.23 4.81
CA ASP A 79 16.91 -27.43 5.61
C ASP A 79 15.60 -28.21 5.86
N ARG A 80 15.74 -29.47 6.29
CA ARG A 80 14.60 -30.36 6.54
C ARG A 80 13.58 -29.78 7.51
N PHE A 81 14.03 -29.06 8.54
CA PHE A 81 13.13 -28.50 9.55
C PHE A 81 12.30 -27.36 8.95
N LYS A 82 12.93 -26.48 8.16
CA LYS A 82 12.23 -25.41 7.44
C LYS A 82 11.23 -25.96 6.43
N VAL A 83 11.61 -26.94 5.61
CA VAL A 83 10.71 -27.55 4.63
C VAL A 83 9.50 -28.21 5.31
N ALA A 84 9.71 -28.94 6.41
CA ALA A 84 8.61 -29.54 7.17
C ALA A 84 7.72 -28.48 7.83
N ALA A 85 8.31 -27.38 8.31
CA ALA A 85 7.58 -26.30 8.94
C ALA A 85 6.65 -25.56 7.96
N VAL A 86 7.03 -25.40 6.69
CA VAL A 86 6.16 -24.80 5.65
C VAL A 86 4.80 -25.48 5.58
N VAL A 87 4.78 -26.80 5.40
CA VAL A 87 3.52 -27.56 5.29
C VAL A 87 2.79 -27.62 6.63
N ALA A 88 3.52 -27.73 7.74
CA ALA A 88 2.92 -27.76 9.06
C ALA A 88 2.18 -26.45 9.37
N SER A 89 2.80 -25.30 9.13
CA SER A 89 2.23 -23.96 9.29
C SER A 89 1.01 -23.77 8.40
N TRP A 90 1.16 -24.03 7.10
CA TRP A 90 0.05 -23.94 6.15
C TRP A 90 -1.15 -24.79 6.59
N TRP A 91 -0.90 -26.04 7.00
CA TRP A 91 -1.98 -26.91 7.45
C TRP A 91 -2.68 -26.36 8.70
N ASP A 92 -1.92 -25.80 9.65
CA ASP A 92 -2.51 -25.21 10.86
C ASP A 92 -3.40 -24.01 10.55
N GLU A 93 -3.11 -23.26 9.48
CA GLU A 93 -3.94 -22.17 8.98
C GLU A 93 -5.24 -22.68 8.33
N VAL A 94 -5.16 -23.70 7.46
CA VAL A 94 -6.31 -24.18 6.69
C VAL A 94 -7.07 -25.35 7.35
N LYS A 95 -6.66 -25.85 8.52
CA LYS A 95 -7.23 -27.08 9.12
C LYS A 95 -8.75 -27.04 9.33
N TYR A 96 -9.32 -25.88 9.65
CA TYR A 96 -10.76 -25.73 9.83
C TYR A 96 -11.48 -25.78 8.48
N GLU A 97 -10.87 -25.21 7.44
CA GLU A 97 -11.39 -25.21 6.07
C GLU A 97 -11.32 -26.60 5.45
N LEU A 98 -10.22 -27.33 5.68
CA LEU A 98 -10.09 -28.74 5.32
C LEU A 98 -11.12 -29.61 6.05
N ARG A 99 -11.42 -29.29 7.31
CA ARG A 99 -12.48 -29.98 8.06
C ARG A 99 -13.84 -29.70 7.45
N THR A 100 -14.19 -28.44 7.21
CA THR A 100 -15.45 -28.06 6.54
C THR A 100 -15.57 -28.72 5.17
N LEU A 101 -14.48 -28.74 4.38
CA LEU A 101 -14.42 -29.41 3.08
C LEU A 101 -14.68 -30.91 3.18
N SER A 102 -14.16 -31.57 4.22
CA SER A 102 -14.36 -33.01 4.46
C SER A 102 -15.78 -33.36 4.93
N GLU A 103 -16.44 -32.45 5.63
CA GLU A 103 -17.80 -32.63 6.16
C GLU A 103 -18.86 -32.29 5.10
N SER A 104 -18.53 -31.39 4.16
CA SER A 104 -19.40 -30.90 3.10
C SER A 104 -18.84 -31.22 1.69
N ASN A 105 -18.56 -30.21 0.88
CA ASN A 105 -17.94 -30.25 -0.44
C ASN A 105 -17.30 -28.88 -0.75
N PHE A 106 -16.76 -28.71 -1.95
CA PHE A 106 -16.12 -27.45 -2.36
C PHE A 106 -17.10 -26.27 -2.37
N GLY A 107 -18.31 -26.44 -2.88
CA GLY A 107 -19.34 -25.41 -2.86
C GLY A 107 -19.69 -24.97 -1.44
N GLY A 108 -19.89 -25.92 -0.52
CA GLY A 108 -20.22 -25.64 0.87
C GLY A 108 -19.10 -24.93 1.63
N LEU A 109 -17.83 -25.18 1.31
CA LEU A 109 -16.73 -24.39 1.85
C LEU A 109 -16.75 -22.95 1.32
N VAL A 110 -17.01 -22.76 0.03
CA VAL A 110 -17.13 -21.40 -0.54
C VAL A 110 -18.33 -20.67 0.06
N ASP A 111 -19.46 -21.34 0.25
CA ASP A 111 -20.65 -20.77 0.91
C ASP A 111 -20.32 -20.36 2.34
N SER A 112 -19.60 -21.20 3.10
CA SER A 112 -19.12 -20.87 4.44
C SER A 112 -18.23 -19.62 4.47
N TRP A 113 -17.41 -19.40 3.44
CA TRP A 113 -16.62 -18.17 3.32
C TRP A 113 -17.47 -16.94 2.99
N VAL A 114 -18.48 -17.09 2.12
CA VAL A 114 -19.44 -16.01 1.81
C VAL A 114 -20.21 -15.61 3.07
N ASP A 115 -20.70 -16.59 3.82
CA ASP A 115 -21.41 -16.36 5.09
C ASP A 115 -20.50 -15.66 6.11
N THR A 116 -19.24 -16.09 6.24
CA THR A 116 -18.27 -15.43 7.13
C THR A 116 -18.04 -13.96 6.76
N ILE A 117 -17.95 -13.66 5.46
CA ILE A 117 -17.79 -12.28 4.96
C ILE A 117 -19.04 -11.45 5.24
N LYS A 118 -20.22 -12.02 5.02
CA LYS A 118 -21.51 -11.36 5.25
C LYS A 118 -21.72 -11.06 6.73
N ASP A 119 -21.51 -12.03 7.60
CA ASP A 119 -21.61 -11.88 9.05
C ASP A 119 -20.66 -10.78 9.55
N ALA A 120 -19.44 -10.70 9.03
CA ALA A 120 -18.49 -9.66 9.41
C ALA A 120 -18.93 -8.23 8.99
N LEU A 121 -19.71 -8.10 7.90
CA LEU A 121 -20.20 -6.80 7.42
C LEU A 121 -21.45 -6.36 8.18
N GLU A 122 -22.32 -7.31 8.55
CA GLU A 122 -23.56 -7.08 9.29
C GLU A 122 -23.34 -6.75 10.78
N GLN A 123 -22.18 -7.09 11.34
CA GLN A 123 -21.82 -6.74 12.73
C GLN A 123 -21.79 -5.22 12.96
N ASP A 124 -22.30 -4.80 14.13
CA ASP A 124 -22.32 -3.40 14.58
C ASP A 124 -20.90 -2.85 14.80
N ASP A 125 -20.75 -1.52 14.73
CA ASP A 125 -19.46 -0.82 14.85
C ASP A 125 -18.70 -1.12 16.16
N ASP A 126 -19.40 -1.51 17.23
CA ASP A 126 -18.80 -1.90 18.51
C ASP A 126 -18.27 -3.36 18.52
N GLU A 127 -18.81 -4.24 17.67
CA GLU A 127 -18.31 -5.60 17.46
C GLU A 127 -17.15 -5.60 16.44
N LYS A 128 -17.22 -4.75 15.41
CA LYS A 128 -16.13 -4.48 14.46
C LYS A 128 -14.83 -4.04 15.14
N LYS A 129 -14.92 -3.25 16.22
CA LYS A 129 -13.73 -2.87 17.03
C LYS A 129 -13.10 -4.03 17.80
N LYS A 130 -13.87 -5.05 18.18
CA LYS A 130 -13.37 -6.26 18.87
C LYS A 130 -12.79 -7.27 17.88
N GLN A 131 -13.34 -7.33 16.67
CA GLN A 131 -12.88 -8.18 15.57
C GLN A 131 -12.05 -7.40 14.54
N ALA A 132 -11.38 -6.31 14.94
CA ALA A 132 -10.62 -5.38 14.08
C ALA A 132 -9.48 -6.01 13.24
N LYS A 133 -9.40 -7.33 13.19
CA LYS A 133 -8.45 -8.14 12.43
C LYS A 133 -9.05 -8.80 11.19
N PHE A 134 -10.38 -8.86 11.05
CA PHE A 134 -11.01 -9.42 9.85
C PHE A 134 -11.44 -8.30 8.91
N ASP A 135 -10.79 -8.22 7.76
CA ASP A 135 -11.13 -7.28 6.69
C ASP A 135 -11.83 -8.05 5.54
N PRO A 136 -13.16 -7.87 5.37
CA PRO A 136 -13.93 -8.51 4.32
C PRO A 136 -13.40 -8.27 2.89
N LEU A 137 -12.85 -7.07 2.60
CA LEU A 137 -12.36 -6.73 1.27
C LEU A 137 -11.05 -7.46 0.94
N ASN A 138 -10.22 -7.71 1.96
CA ASN A 138 -8.96 -8.42 1.83
C ASN A 138 -9.10 -9.94 2.00
N HIS A 139 -10.32 -10.47 2.13
CA HIS A 139 -10.52 -11.91 2.21
C HIS A 139 -10.10 -12.59 0.89
N LYS A 140 -9.41 -13.74 1.00
CA LYS A 140 -8.88 -14.52 -0.13
C LYS A 140 -9.91 -14.86 -1.22
N LEU A 141 -11.17 -15.05 -0.82
CA LEU A 141 -12.27 -15.29 -1.75
C LEU A 141 -12.56 -14.06 -2.63
N VAL A 142 -12.59 -12.87 -2.02
CA VAL A 142 -12.85 -11.59 -2.71
C VAL A 142 -11.71 -11.29 -3.69
N GLY A 143 -10.46 -11.48 -3.25
CA GLY A 143 -9.27 -11.32 -4.09
C GLY A 143 -9.27 -12.20 -5.35
N ARG A 144 -9.81 -13.43 -5.26
CA ARG A 144 -9.85 -14.37 -6.39
C ARG A 144 -11.09 -14.20 -7.28
N LEU A 145 -12.27 -13.96 -6.71
CA LEU A 145 -13.52 -13.91 -7.47
C LEU A 145 -13.85 -12.53 -8.04
N MET A 146 -13.35 -11.46 -7.43
CA MET A 146 -13.79 -10.11 -7.74
C MET A 146 -12.63 -9.14 -8.03
N PRO A 147 -11.63 -9.51 -8.87
CA PRO A 147 -10.49 -8.65 -9.15
C PRO A 147 -10.88 -7.32 -9.82
N SER A 148 -11.86 -7.33 -10.73
CA SER A 148 -12.34 -6.10 -11.40
C SER A 148 -13.05 -5.15 -10.42
N TYR A 149 -13.80 -5.69 -9.46
CA TYR A 149 -14.45 -4.89 -8.43
C TYR A 149 -13.43 -4.29 -7.44
N LEU A 150 -12.41 -5.06 -7.05
CA LEU A 150 -11.31 -4.51 -6.26
C LEU A 150 -10.56 -3.41 -7.02
N GLN A 151 -10.41 -3.55 -8.34
CA GLN A 151 -9.85 -2.49 -9.19
C GLN A 151 -10.75 -1.25 -9.21
N GLU A 152 -12.08 -1.39 -9.33
CA GLU A 152 -13.02 -0.26 -9.24
C GLU A 152 -12.87 0.51 -7.91
N ILE A 153 -12.70 -0.21 -6.79
CA ILE A 153 -12.43 0.40 -5.48
C ILE A 153 -11.09 1.14 -5.50
N ALA A 154 -10.02 0.49 -5.97
CA ALA A 154 -8.69 1.08 -6.01
C ALA A 154 -8.64 2.35 -6.90
N GLU A 155 -9.35 2.34 -8.03
CA GLU A 155 -9.47 3.51 -8.92
C GLU A 155 -10.23 4.66 -8.25
N ALA A 156 -11.30 4.38 -7.52
CA ALA A 156 -12.03 5.41 -6.76
C ALA A 156 -11.16 5.97 -5.62
N GLU A 157 -10.43 5.12 -4.90
CA GLU A 157 -9.51 5.55 -3.85
C GLU A 157 -8.35 6.39 -4.40
N ALA A 158 -7.78 6.00 -5.55
CA ALA A 158 -6.75 6.76 -6.24
C ALA A 158 -7.24 8.15 -6.70
N LYS A 159 -8.45 8.23 -7.27
CA LYS A 159 -9.06 9.52 -7.65
C LYS A 159 -9.33 10.41 -6.45
N ILE A 160 -9.79 9.84 -5.33
CA ILE A 160 -9.97 10.60 -4.09
C ILE A 160 -8.63 11.15 -3.61
N ALA A 161 -7.57 10.33 -3.62
CA ALA A 161 -6.23 10.78 -3.22
C ALA A 161 -5.71 11.89 -4.13
N GLU A 162 -5.87 11.75 -5.45
CA GLU A 162 -5.49 12.78 -6.42
C GLU A 162 -6.25 14.09 -6.20
N LEU A 163 -7.58 14.04 -6.04
CA LEU A 163 -8.41 15.20 -5.79
C LEU A 163 -8.12 15.85 -4.41
N GLU A 164 -7.79 15.05 -3.39
CA GLU A 164 -7.35 15.57 -2.09
C GLU A 164 -6.00 16.29 -2.20
N GLN A 165 -5.07 15.76 -2.99
CA GLN A 165 -3.80 16.42 -3.30
C GLN A 165 -4.02 17.74 -4.08
N GLN A 166 -4.87 17.74 -5.10
CA GLN A 166 -5.22 18.95 -5.86
C GLN A 166 -5.89 19.99 -4.95
N LYS A 167 -6.82 19.55 -4.08
CA LYS A 167 -7.45 20.41 -3.08
C LYS A 167 -6.42 21.05 -2.16
N GLN A 168 -5.47 20.27 -1.66
CA GLN A 168 -4.40 20.75 -0.79
C GLN A 168 -3.48 21.75 -1.51
N ALA A 169 -3.12 21.49 -2.77
CA ALA A 169 -2.31 22.41 -3.57
C ALA A 169 -3.00 23.79 -3.72
N VAL A 170 -4.31 23.81 -3.98
CA VAL A 170 -5.08 25.06 -4.07
C VAL A 170 -5.21 25.76 -2.70
N GLU A 171 -5.35 24.99 -1.61
CA GLU A 171 -5.38 25.53 -0.25
C GLU A 171 -4.06 26.16 0.20
N GLN A 172 -2.92 25.65 -0.29
CA GLN A 172 -1.57 26.14 0.01
C GLN A 172 -1.09 27.27 -0.92
N GLY A 173 -1.68 27.42 -2.12
CA GLY A 173 -1.28 28.41 -3.13
C GLY A 173 -0.06 27.97 -3.95
N GLU A 174 0.16 28.59 -5.12
CA GLU A 174 1.27 28.25 -6.05
C GLU A 174 2.69 28.53 -5.53
N GLU A 175 2.88 29.03 -4.30
CA GLU A 175 4.19 29.34 -3.71
C GLU A 175 4.75 28.19 -2.84
N ALA A 176 4.79 26.98 -3.37
CA ALA A 176 5.48 25.84 -2.73
C ALA A 176 6.56 25.18 -3.61
N GLU A 177 7.00 25.83 -4.70
CA GLU A 177 8.21 25.41 -5.44
C GLU A 177 9.40 26.39 -5.32
N ALA A 178 9.28 27.50 -4.58
CA ALA A 178 10.32 28.53 -4.53
C ALA A 178 11.01 28.73 -3.17
N ASP A 179 10.77 27.89 -2.16
CA ASP A 179 11.56 27.96 -0.93
C ASP A 179 11.80 26.59 -0.29
N ALA A 180 12.66 25.81 -0.95
CA ALA A 180 13.37 24.71 -0.31
C ALA A 180 14.73 25.22 0.18
N GLY A 181 14.72 26.11 1.17
CA GLY A 181 15.97 26.56 1.76
C GLY A 181 15.84 27.61 2.86
N GLU A 182 15.32 27.24 4.03
CA GLU A 182 15.97 27.46 5.35
C GLU A 182 15.06 27.04 6.50
N GLU A 183 15.69 26.55 7.58
CA GLU A 183 15.04 26.13 8.82
C GLU A 183 14.28 27.30 9.50
N GLY A 184 13.05 27.09 9.96
CA GLY A 184 12.43 28.01 10.92
C GLY A 184 10.90 28.03 10.95
N GLU A 185 10.36 27.72 12.13
CA GLU A 185 8.98 27.98 12.61
C GLU A 185 7.83 27.36 11.80
N GLU A 186 7.06 26.48 12.47
CA GLU A 186 5.70 26.10 12.06
C GLU A 186 4.81 27.35 12.01
N SER A 187 4.94 28.15 10.94
CA SER A 187 3.93 29.14 10.60
C SER A 187 2.67 28.38 10.23
N GLU A 188 1.55 28.70 10.89
CA GLU A 188 0.24 28.18 10.54
C GLU A 188 0.01 28.45 9.04
N ALA A 189 0.14 27.42 8.21
CA ALA A 189 -0.03 27.55 6.77
C ALA A 189 -1.40 28.18 6.49
N VAL A 190 -1.38 29.44 6.07
CA VAL A 190 -2.58 30.26 5.85
C VAL A 190 -3.34 29.63 4.68
N ASN A 191 -4.52 29.09 4.96
CA ASN A 191 -5.36 28.48 3.93
C ASN A 191 -5.94 29.58 3.02
N VAL A 192 -5.34 29.75 1.85
CA VAL A 192 -5.65 30.83 0.88
C VAL A 192 -7.13 30.82 0.51
N VAL A 193 -7.70 29.63 0.37
CA VAL A 193 -9.12 29.44 0.02
C VAL A 193 -10.05 29.98 1.11
N LYS A 194 -9.80 29.68 2.39
CA LYS A 194 -10.61 30.20 3.52
C LYS A 194 -10.55 31.72 3.61
N ASP A 195 -9.38 32.31 3.36
CA ASP A 195 -9.21 33.77 3.35
C ASP A 195 -9.98 34.42 2.20
N LEU A 196 -9.96 33.82 1.02
CA LEU A 196 -10.75 34.27 -0.12
C LEU A 196 -12.26 34.11 0.13
N GLU A 197 -12.71 33.01 0.73
CA GLU A 197 -14.12 32.82 1.11
C GLU A 197 -14.60 33.86 2.14
N THR A 198 -13.76 34.21 3.12
CA THR A 198 -14.09 35.25 4.11
C THR A 198 -14.11 36.65 3.48
N LYS A 199 -13.12 37.00 2.64
CA LYS A 199 -13.10 38.26 1.87
C LYS A 199 -14.33 38.40 0.98
N LEU A 200 -14.68 37.34 0.24
CA LEU A 200 -15.85 37.30 -0.60
C LEU A 200 -17.14 37.53 0.20
N LYS A 201 -17.28 36.95 1.39
CA LYS A 201 -18.42 37.18 2.28
C LYS A 201 -18.48 38.63 2.77
N LEU A 202 -17.34 39.24 3.10
CA LEU A 202 -17.26 40.64 3.52
C LEU A 202 -17.64 41.58 2.37
N LEU A 203 -17.08 41.41 1.17
CA LEU A 203 -17.40 42.21 -0.02
C LEU A 203 -18.89 42.11 -0.39
N LYS A 204 -19.46 40.88 -0.39
CA LYS A 204 -20.90 40.67 -0.64
C LYS A 204 -21.79 41.37 0.40
N ASN A 205 -21.35 41.46 1.66
CA ASN A 205 -22.05 42.21 2.69
C ASN A 205 -21.88 43.74 2.52
N LEU A 206 -20.69 44.20 2.14
CA LEU A 206 -20.34 45.61 1.98
C LEU A 206 -21.19 46.29 0.89
N ILE A 207 -21.48 45.59 -0.21
CA ILE A 207 -22.31 46.13 -1.29
C ILE A 207 -23.82 45.95 -1.07
N LYS A 208 -24.25 45.24 -0.02
CA LYS A 208 -25.66 44.89 0.21
C LYS A 208 -26.53 46.11 0.49
N GLU A 209 -26.11 46.98 1.42
CA GLU A 209 -26.81 48.23 1.74
C GLU A 209 -26.66 49.28 0.62
N PRO A 210 -25.46 49.53 0.06
CA PRO A 210 -25.30 50.38 -1.13
C PRO A 210 -26.22 50.00 -2.29
N LYS A 211 -26.40 48.70 -2.59
CA LYS A 211 -27.36 48.23 -3.62
C LYS A 211 -28.81 48.56 -3.30
N LYS A 212 -29.21 48.53 -2.03
CA LYS A 212 -30.57 48.92 -1.60
C LYS A 212 -30.76 50.43 -1.70
N GLU A 213 -29.78 51.21 -1.24
CA GLU A 213 -29.79 52.67 -1.34
C GLU A 213 -29.85 53.14 -2.80
N LEU A 214 -29.05 52.52 -3.68
CA LEU A 214 -29.08 52.78 -5.11
C LEU A 214 -30.48 52.56 -5.71
N LYS A 215 -31.17 51.46 -5.33
CA LYS A 215 -32.55 51.17 -5.78
C LYS A 215 -33.57 52.21 -5.32
N ILE A 216 -33.36 52.81 -4.15
CA ILE A 216 -34.24 53.86 -3.62
C ILE A 216 -33.96 55.19 -4.33
N LEU A 217 -32.69 55.58 -4.46
CA LEU A 217 -32.27 56.83 -5.09
C LEU A 217 -32.64 56.89 -6.58
N LYS A 218 -32.61 55.76 -7.29
CA LYS A 218 -33.07 55.64 -8.69
C LYS A 218 -34.56 55.94 -8.91
N LYS A 219 -35.38 56.02 -7.85
CA LYS A 219 -36.80 56.43 -7.95
C LYS A 219 -36.97 57.95 -8.15
N SER A 220 -35.95 58.74 -7.77
CA SER A 220 -35.90 60.20 -7.96
C SER A 220 -34.52 60.62 -8.49
N PRO A 221 -34.21 60.29 -9.76
CA PRO A 221 -32.85 60.39 -10.29
C PRO A 221 -32.35 61.83 -10.50
N LEU A 222 -33.25 62.78 -10.78
CA LEU A 222 -32.91 64.18 -11.07
C LEU A 222 -32.34 64.95 -9.85
N LEU A 223 -32.65 64.53 -8.63
CA LEU A 223 -32.14 65.17 -7.39
C LEU A 223 -30.87 64.51 -6.84
N ASN A 224 -30.51 63.32 -7.33
CA ASN A 224 -29.51 62.46 -6.69
C ASN A 224 -28.41 61.98 -7.66
N ALA A 225 -28.25 62.64 -8.81
CA ALA A 225 -27.41 62.17 -9.90
C ALA A 225 -25.94 61.87 -9.49
N GLU A 226 -25.31 62.76 -8.71
CA GLU A 226 -23.93 62.58 -8.23
C GLU A 226 -23.81 61.38 -7.28
N LYS A 227 -24.69 61.29 -6.27
CA LYS A 227 -24.68 60.19 -5.30
C LYS A 227 -25.04 58.83 -5.92
N ILE A 228 -25.88 58.83 -6.96
CA ILE A 228 -26.15 57.63 -7.77
C ILE A 228 -24.88 57.20 -8.51
N ALA A 229 -24.18 58.13 -9.18
CA ALA A 229 -22.95 57.82 -9.91
C ALA A 229 -21.84 57.28 -8.97
N GLU A 230 -21.66 57.87 -7.78
CA GLU A 230 -20.69 57.41 -6.78
C GLU A 230 -21.00 55.99 -6.28
N LEU A 231 -22.26 55.71 -5.94
CA LEU A 231 -22.68 54.38 -5.51
C LEU A 231 -22.58 53.34 -6.63
N GLU A 232 -22.86 53.72 -7.88
CA GLU A 232 -22.69 52.84 -9.05
C GLU A 232 -21.22 52.46 -9.25
N VAL A 233 -20.30 53.41 -9.15
CA VAL A 233 -18.85 53.14 -9.26
C VAL A 233 -18.40 52.24 -8.11
N PHE A 234 -18.79 52.55 -6.87
CA PHE A 234 -18.42 51.74 -5.69
C PHE A 234 -18.93 50.29 -5.80
N ILE A 235 -20.21 50.10 -6.15
CA ILE A 235 -20.80 48.77 -6.33
C ILE A 235 -20.07 48.03 -7.44
N LYS A 236 -19.81 48.68 -8.58
CA LYS A 236 -19.15 48.05 -9.72
C LYS A 236 -17.71 47.60 -9.40
N CYS A 237 -16.93 48.41 -8.69
CA CYS A 237 -15.56 48.03 -8.29
C CYS A 237 -15.55 46.79 -7.39
N ASN A 238 -16.41 46.76 -6.37
CA ASN A 238 -16.53 45.60 -5.48
C ASN A 238 -17.14 44.38 -6.19
N GLU A 239 -18.01 44.58 -7.18
CA GLU A 239 -18.54 43.48 -8.01
C GLU A 239 -17.47 42.85 -8.90
N VAL A 240 -16.51 43.64 -9.41
CA VAL A 240 -15.35 43.13 -10.15
C VAL A 240 -14.47 42.27 -9.24
N GLU A 241 -14.13 42.77 -8.05
CA GLU A 241 -13.31 42.01 -7.08
C GLU A 241 -14.02 40.73 -6.60
N ILE A 242 -15.34 40.78 -6.38
CA ILE A 242 -16.14 39.57 -6.09
C ILE A 242 -16.07 38.58 -7.25
N ALA A 243 -16.16 39.05 -8.50
CA ALA A 243 -16.12 38.19 -9.68
C ALA A 243 -14.75 37.50 -9.82
N GLU A 244 -13.66 38.22 -9.60
CA GLU A 244 -12.29 37.67 -9.63
C GLU A 244 -12.07 36.61 -8.54
N ILE A 245 -12.54 36.87 -7.32
CA ILE A 245 -12.44 35.88 -6.22
C ILE A 245 -13.34 34.67 -6.49
N ASP A 246 -14.57 34.87 -6.97
CA ASP A 246 -15.45 33.76 -7.34
C ASP A 246 -14.81 32.92 -8.47
N GLU A 247 -14.21 33.54 -9.50
CA GLU A 247 -13.50 32.86 -10.60
C GLU A 247 -12.30 32.04 -10.11
N TYR A 248 -11.50 32.57 -9.19
CA TYR A 248 -10.39 31.83 -8.57
C TYR A 248 -10.87 30.62 -7.74
N LEU A 249 -12.03 30.74 -7.09
CA LEU A 249 -12.60 29.67 -6.26
C LEU A 249 -13.39 28.60 -7.05
N GLU A 250 -13.76 28.85 -8.31
CA GLU A 250 -14.52 27.89 -9.13
C GLU A 250 -13.80 26.53 -9.28
N PRO A 251 -12.51 26.45 -9.63
CA PRO A 251 -11.78 25.17 -9.68
C PRO A 251 -11.79 24.43 -8.33
N TYR A 252 -11.65 25.15 -7.21
CA TYR A 252 -11.70 24.56 -5.87
C TYR A 252 -13.09 23.99 -5.55
N LYS A 253 -14.17 24.72 -5.86
CA LYS A 253 -15.55 24.24 -5.67
C LYS A 253 -15.84 23.00 -6.52
N GLU A 254 -15.30 22.94 -7.73
CA GLU A 254 -15.40 21.79 -8.62
C GLU A 254 -14.68 20.57 -8.01
N ILE A 255 -13.43 20.73 -7.53
CA ILE A 255 -12.69 19.67 -6.83
C ILE A 255 -13.46 19.15 -5.61
N VAL A 256 -14.01 20.05 -4.78
CA VAL A 256 -14.80 19.65 -3.60
C VAL A 256 -16.06 18.88 -4.00
N THR A 257 -16.71 19.28 -5.10
CA THR A 257 -17.89 18.58 -5.62
C THR A 257 -17.51 17.17 -6.11
N GLN A 258 -16.45 17.06 -6.90
CA GLN A 258 -15.94 15.78 -7.40
C GLN A 258 -15.50 14.86 -6.25
N LEU A 259 -14.83 15.39 -5.22
CA LEU A 259 -14.48 14.62 -4.01
C LEU A 259 -15.70 14.04 -3.32
N LYS A 260 -16.77 14.82 -3.21
CA LYS A 260 -18.02 14.35 -2.60
C LYS A 260 -18.65 13.25 -3.43
N GLU A 261 -18.65 13.39 -4.75
CA GLU A 261 -19.18 12.38 -5.68
C GLU A 261 -18.37 11.09 -5.64
N GLU A 262 -17.03 11.16 -5.73
CA GLU A 262 -16.16 9.97 -5.68
C GLU A 262 -16.21 9.28 -4.31
N LYS A 263 -16.26 10.04 -3.19
CA LYS A 263 -16.48 9.45 -1.85
C LYS A 263 -17.83 8.76 -1.74
N ALA A 264 -18.88 9.32 -2.36
CA ALA A 264 -20.19 8.67 -2.41
C ALA A 264 -20.15 7.39 -3.26
N LYS A 265 -19.47 7.42 -4.42
CA LYS A 265 -19.24 6.22 -5.27
C LYS A 265 -18.49 5.13 -4.50
N LEU A 266 -17.39 5.47 -3.82
CA LEU A 266 -16.62 4.52 -3.00
C LEU A 266 -17.48 3.88 -1.90
N LYS A 267 -18.31 4.69 -1.22
CA LYS A 267 -19.23 4.18 -0.20
C LYS A 267 -20.26 3.20 -0.80
N THR A 268 -20.82 3.54 -1.96
CA THR A 268 -21.77 2.65 -2.67
C THR A 268 -21.08 1.35 -3.08
N LEU A 269 -19.89 1.42 -3.68
CA LEU A 269 -19.09 0.24 -4.06
C LEU A 269 -18.84 -0.67 -2.85
N LYS A 270 -18.42 -0.11 -1.71
CA LYS A 270 -18.18 -0.90 -0.48
C LYS A 270 -19.45 -1.56 0.05
N ASN A 271 -20.62 -0.90 -0.08
CA ASN A 271 -21.91 -1.47 0.32
C ASN A 271 -22.41 -2.57 -0.62
N GLU A 272 -21.99 -2.56 -1.89
CA GLU A 272 -22.36 -3.58 -2.87
C GLU A 272 -21.56 -4.89 -2.76
N LEU A 273 -20.57 -4.96 -1.84
CA LEU A 273 -19.68 -6.11 -1.70
C LEU A 273 -20.44 -7.43 -1.58
N VAL A 274 -21.41 -7.52 -0.67
CA VAL A 274 -22.18 -8.75 -0.43
C VAL A 274 -22.97 -9.14 -1.67
N GLN A 275 -23.65 -8.19 -2.30
CA GLN A 275 -24.47 -8.45 -3.48
C GLN A 275 -23.62 -8.96 -4.66
N ARG A 276 -22.46 -8.33 -4.90
CA ARG A 276 -21.54 -8.75 -5.97
C ARG A 276 -20.90 -10.10 -5.65
N LEU A 277 -20.57 -10.37 -4.39
CA LEU A 277 -20.01 -11.65 -3.96
C LEU A 277 -21.01 -12.79 -4.10
N GLU A 278 -22.26 -12.61 -3.66
CA GLU A 278 -23.34 -13.59 -3.81
C GLU A 278 -23.62 -13.86 -5.29
N ALA A 279 -23.63 -12.82 -6.14
CA ALA A 279 -23.79 -12.98 -7.59
C ALA A 279 -22.61 -13.75 -8.22
N ALA A 280 -21.38 -13.44 -7.83
CA ALA A 280 -20.19 -14.16 -8.30
C ALA A 280 -20.24 -15.63 -7.86
N ARG A 281 -20.61 -15.90 -6.61
CA ARG A 281 -20.79 -17.27 -6.09
C ARG A 281 -21.86 -18.05 -6.84
N ALA A 282 -23.00 -17.42 -7.13
CA ALA A 282 -24.11 -18.04 -7.86
C ALA A 282 -23.75 -18.40 -9.31
N ALA A 283 -22.76 -17.73 -9.90
CA ALA A 283 -22.27 -18.03 -11.24
C ALA A 283 -21.31 -19.23 -11.30
N LEU A 284 -20.76 -19.67 -10.16
CA LEU A 284 -19.78 -20.76 -10.10
C LEU A 284 -20.45 -22.13 -10.14
N THR A 285 -19.91 -23.01 -10.97
CA THR A 285 -20.22 -24.44 -10.93
C THR A 285 -19.47 -25.15 -9.80
N ASP A 286 -19.84 -26.40 -9.50
CA ASP A 286 -19.11 -27.21 -8.52
C ASP A 286 -17.64 -27.46 -8.93
N GLU A 287 -17.36 -27.52 -10.25
CA GLU A 287 -16.01 -27.64 -10.78
C GLU A 287 -15.22 -26.34 -10.59
N ASP A 288 -15.84 -25.18 -10.85
CA ASP A 288 -15.21 -23.88 -10.60
C ASP A 288 -14.91 -23.69 -9.11
N CYS A 289 -15.83 -24.09 -8.22
CA CYS A 289 -15.60 -24.07 -6.77
C CYS A 289 -14.43 -24.96 -6.36
N ARG A 290 -14.31 -26.16 -6.94
CA ARG A 290 -13.17 -27.05 -6.68
C ARG A 290 -11.86 -26.37 -7.08
N ASP A 291 -11.80 -25.88 -8.31
CA ASP A 291 -10.57 -25.31 -8.86
C ASP A 291 -10.18 -24.01 -8.13
N LEU A 292 -11.16 -23.20 -7.73
CA LEU A 292 -10.98 -22.02 -6.89
C LEU A 292 -10.37 -22.36 -5.53
N VAL A 293 -10.96 -23.31 -4.79
CA VAL A 293 -10.46 -23.71 -3.47
C VAL A 293 -9.05 -24.29 -3.58
N LEU A 294 -8.79 -25.14 -4.57
CA LEU A 294 -7.46 -25.71 -4.81
C LEU A 294 -6.44 -24.62 -5.13
N ALA A 295 -6.80 -23.61 -5.94
CA ALA A 295 -5.94 -22.48 -6.23
C ALA A 295 -5.62 -21.66 -4.97
N ILE A 296 -6.64 -21.35 -4.15
CA ILE A 296 -6.46 -20.63 -2.88
C ILE A 296 -5.53 -21.40 -1.93
N PHE A 297 -5.72 -22.71 -1.80
CA PHE A 297 -4.88 -23.55 -0.96
C PHE A 297 -3.45 -23.64 -1.47
N LYS A 298 -3.27 -23.72 -2.80
CA LYS A 298 -1.95 -23.67 -3.43
C LYS A 298 -1.24 -22.36 -3.13
N ASP A 299 -1.92 -21.22 -3.30
CA ASP A 299 -1.35 -19.90 -3.03
C ASP A 299 -0.91 -19.77 -1.57
N GLY A 300 -1.75 -20.22 -0.63
CA GLY A 300 -1.39 -20.19 0.80
C GLY A 300 -0.11 -20.97 1.09
N LEU A 301 0.06 -22.13 0.45
CA LEU A 301 1.27 -22.94 0.62
C LEU A 301 2.49 -22.31 -0.08
N ILE A 302 2.30 -21.65 -1.22
CA ILE A 302 3.34 -20.85 -1.89
C ILE A 302 3.78 -19.69 -0.98
N ALA A 303 2.83 -18.96 -0.39
CA ALA A 303 3.11 -17.82 0.48
C ALA A 303 3.92 -18.24 1.71
N GLU A 304 3.57 -19.37 2.34
CA GLU A 304 4.37 -19.93 3.43
C GLU A 304 5.76 -20.34 2.93
N LEU A 305 5.88 -21.02 1.79
CA LEU A 305 7.19 -21.35 1.22
C LEU A 305 8.05 -20.11 0.98
N GLU A 306 7.47 -19.07 0.36
CA GLU A 306 8.13 -17.79 0.06
C GLU A 306 8.58 -17.06 1.33
N ARG A 307 7.79 -17.12 2.41
CA ARG A 307 8.19 -16.57 3.71
C ARG A 307 9.47 -17.21 4.22
N TYR A 308 9.60 -18.53 4.13
CA TYR A 308 10.83 -19.24 4.54
C TYR A 308 12.00 -18.97 3.60
N VAL A 309 11.77 -18.88 2.29
CA VAL A 309 12.79 -18.50 1.29
C VAL A 309 13.31 -17.09 1.55
N THR A 310 12.42 -16.12 1.71
CA THR A 310 12.77 -14.71 1.99
C THR A 310 13.52 -14.58 3.31
N ALA A 311 13.08 -15.27 4.37
CA ALA A 311 13.79 -15.29 5.64
C ALA A 311 15.19 -15.92 5.50
N HIS A 312 15.33 -16.98 4.71
CA HIS A 312 16.63 -17.58 4.45
C HIS A 312 17.56 -16.65 3.65
N ARG A 313 17.04 -16.00 2.60
CA ARG A 313 17.77 -14.99 1.82
C ARG A 313 18.27 -13.85 2.71
N GLN A 314 17.42 -13.35 3.60
CA GLN A 314 17.82 -12.31 4.56
C GLN A 314 18.93 -12.78 5.51
N GLN A 315 18.94 -14.06 5.91
CA GLN A 315 20.04 -14.63 6.70
C GLN A 315 21.36 -14.65 5.92
N VAL A 316 21.32 -14.99 4.63
CA VAL A 316 22.51 -14.97 3.76
C VAL A 316 23.03 -13.55 3.60
N ILE A 317 22.16 -12.58 3.29
CA ILE A 317 22.52 -11.16 3.17
C ILE A 317 23.16 -10.67 4.47
N ALA A 318 22.51 -10.92 5.61
CA ALA A 318 23.05 -10.51 6.90
C ALA A 318 24.40 -11.16 7.21
N ALA A 319 24.63 -12.41 6.82
CA ALA A 319 25.93 -13.07 7.00
C ALA A 319 27.03 -12.39 6.19
N VAL A 320 26.76 -12.03 4.93
CA VAL A 320 27.73 -11.33 4.05
C VAL A 320 27.97 -9.90 4.53
N GLU A 321 26.92 -9.17 4.90
CA GLU A 321 27.06 -7.83 5.51
C GLU A 321 27.91 -7.88 6.79
N ASN A 322 27.71 -8.88 7.65
CA ASN A 322 28.53 -9.05 8.85
C ASN A 322 29.99 -9.35 8.53
N TRP A 323 30.30 -10.01 7.40
CA TRP A 323 31.68 -10.19 6.94
C TRP A 323 32.25 -8.90 6.39
N TRP A 324 31.45 -8.13 5.64
CA TRP A 324 31.84 -6.82 5.12
C TRP A 324 32.26 -5.90 6.26
N ASP A 325 31.39 -5.77 7.27
CA ASP A 325 31.63 -4.92 8.44
C ASP A 325 32.89 -5.33 9.23
N LYS A 326 33.32 -6.59 9.13
CA LYS A 326 34.49 -7.12 9.85
C LYS A 326 35.79 -7.10 9.06
N TYR A 327 35.72 -7.28 7.74
CA TYR A 327 36.88 -7.64 6.94
C TYR A 327 37.14 -6.72 5.75
N GLN A 328 36.22 -5.81 5.40
CA GLN A 328 36.41 -4.91 4.26
C GLN A 328 37.58 -3.95 4.46
N VAL A 329 37.79 -3.48 5.69
CA VAL A 329 38.96 -2.68 6.04
C VAL A 329 39.99 -3.62 6.64
N THR A 330 41.09 -3.85 5.92
CA THR A 330 42.15 -4.72 6.41
C THR A 330 43.03 -4.00 7.42
N LEU A 331 43.76 -4.76 8.25
CA LEU A 331 44.78 -4.18 9.14
C LEU A 331 45.81 -3.35 8.35
N GLN A 332 46.15 -3.78 7.12
CA GLN A 332 47.08 -3.06 6.26
C GLN A 332 46.53 -1.70 5.83
N ASP A 333 45.22 -1.61 5.56
CA ASP A 333 44.56 -0.34 5.24
C ASP A 333 44.59 0.61 6.44
N ILE A 334 44.31 0.09 7.64
CA ILE A 334 44.37 0.86 8.90
C ILE A 334 45.80 1.34 9.17
N GLU A 335 46.81 0.48 8.98
CA GLU A 335 48.22 0.83 9.18
C GLU A 335 48.68 1.89 8.17
N ALA A 336 48.28 1.75 6.90
CA ALA A 336 48.59 2.73 5.86
C ALA A 336 47.94 4.10 6.15
N GLU A 337 46.68 4.11 6.60
CA GLU A 337 45.98 5.34 6.98
C GLU A 337 46.64 5.99 8.20
N ARG A 338 46.97 5.20 9.23
CA ARG A 338 47.73 5.68 10.40
C ARG A 338 49.03 6.34 9.99
N ASP A 339 49.82 5.69 9.14
CA ASP A 339 51.13 6.19 8.72
C ASP A 339 51.00 7.48 7.87
N ALA A 340 49.97 7.56 7.04
CA ALA A 340 49.65 8.79 6.29
C ALA A 340 49.23 9.94 7.21
N VAL A 341 48.42 9.68 8.23
CA VAL A 341 48.02 10.67 9.24
C VAL A 341 49.22 11.11 10.10
N ALA A 342 50.06 10.18 10.53
CA ALA A 342 51.27 10.46 11.29
C ALA A 342 52.24 11.35 10.48
N LYS A 343 52.37 11.10 9.18
CA LYS A 343 53.16 11.95 8.28
C LYS A 343 52.59 13.37 8.19
N LYS A 344 51.29 13.53 8.00
CA LYS A 344 50.62 14.85 8.00
C LYS A 344 50.80 15.58 9.33
N LEU A 345 50.68 14.89 10.46
CA LEU A 345 50.90 15.47 11.78
C LEU A 345 52.33 15.98 11.94
N ASN A 346 53.33 15.20 11.51
CA ASN A 346 54.73 15.64 11.53
C ASN A 346 54.98 16.88 10.66
N GLU A 347 54.35 16.95 9.48
CA GLU A 347 54.42 18.13 8.62
C GLU A 347 53.83 19.38 9.32
N PHE A 348 52.70 19.23 10.03
CA PHE A 348 52.13 20.33 10.83
C PHE A 348 53.01 20.72 12.03
N LEU A 349 53.57 19.75 12.75
CA LEU A 349 54.46 20.02 13.89
C LEU A 349 55.76 20.71 13.46
N GLN A 350 56.32 20.34 12.30
CA GLN A 350 57.45 21.05 11.68
C GLN A 350 57.07 22.50 11.34
N GLY A 351 55.89 22.71 10.74
CA GLY A 351 55.39 24.05 10.42
C GLY A 351 55.18 24.95 11.66
N LEU A 352 54.90 24.36 12.82
CA LEU A 352 54.74 25.04 14.10
C LEU A 352 56.04 25.15 14.91
N GLY A 353 57.16 24.60 14.42
CA GLY A 353 58.48 24.69 15.07
C GLY A 353 58.69 23.73 16.25
N TYR A 354 57.90 22.66 16.34
CA TYR A 354 57.99 21.65 17.41
C TYR A 354 58.84 20.41 17.05
N ALA A 355 59.49 20.42 15.89
CA ALA A 355 60.20 19.26 15.33
C ALA A 355 61.72 19.30 15.49
#